data_AF-A0A495J228-F1
#
_entry.id   AF-A0A495J228-F1
#
_cell.length_a   1.000
_cell.length_b   1.000
_cell.length_c   1.000
_cell.angle_alpha   90.00
_cell.angle_beta   90.00
_cell.angle_gamma   90.00
#
_symmetry.space_group_name_H-M   'P 1'
#
loop_
_entity.id
_entity.type
_entity.pdbx_description
1 polymer ?
#
loop_
_entity_poly.entity_id
_entity_poly.type
_entity_poly.pdbx_seq_one_letter_code
_entity_poly.pdbx_strand_id
1 'polypeptide(L)'
;MIKSTFINSELEGAINYLNDFFDLGFPKEHRKDLKKWRNHVINKKKYNDQHGAARVFGNYEETIQIIEVADICNRHKDLVGSSSIVPICIVNMEQSEWSYFPKKMSQKEILNPTVAIRNFFKAFSAQEYKDVFHEWLRLALSNKSAGETLSAKEVVLPYENLRKLYSALWLVYKRSSKPV
;
A
#
# COMPACT_ATOMS: atom_id res chain seq x y z
N MET A 1 22.18 -13.61 18.90
CA MET A 1 22.76 -12.43 18.21
C MET A 1 22.33 -12.34 16.75
N ILE A 2 22.41 -13.42 15.95
CA ILE A 2 22.07 -13.46 14.51
C ILE A 2 20.63 -13.02 14.17
N LYS A 3 19.61 -13.46 14.93
CA LYS A 3 18.20 -13.07 14.68
C LYS A 3 17.97 -11.56 14.82
N SER A 4 18.64 -10.89 15.75
CA SER A 4 18.45 -9.46 16.01
C SER A 4 19.00 -8.61 14.86
N THR A 5 20.14 -8.99 14.32
CA THR A 5 20.78 -8.30 13.18
C THR A 5 19.97 -8.48 11.90
N PHE A 6 19.45 -9.68 11.64
CA PHE A 6 18.62 -9.97 10.46
C PHE A 6 17.27 -9.23 10.48
N ILE A 7 16.64 -9.15 11.66
CA ILE A 7 15.40 -8.40 11.89
C ILE A 7 15.58 -6.91 11.54
N ASN A 8 16.73 -6.33 11.87
CA ASN A 8 17.01 -4.94 11.53
C ASN A 8 17.24 -4.75 10.03
N SER A 9 17.95 -5.66 9.36
CA SER A 9 18.19 -5.54 7.90
C SER A 9 16.93 -5.65 7.05
N GLU A 10 15.97 -6.52 7.44
CA GLU A 10 14.70 -6.66 6.70
C GLU A 10 13.85 -5.39 6.82
N LEU A 11 13.77 -4.81 8.03
CA LEU A 11 13.06 -3.58 8.25
C LEU A 11 13.73 -2.38 7.56
N GLU A 12 15.06 -2.28 7.62
CA GLU A 12 15.82 -1.25 6.90
C GLU A 12 15.56 -1.32 5.39
N GLY A 13 15.59 -2.51 4.81
CA GLY A 13 15.25 -2.71 3.39
C GLY A 13 13.82 -2.25 3.07
N ALA A 14 12.86 -2.56 3.94
CA ALA A 14 11.48 -2.11 3.77
C ALA A 14 11.32 -0.58 3.85
N ILE A 15 12.02 0.08 4.78
CA ILE A 15 12.03 1.55 4.89
C ILE A 15 12.70 2.19 3.68
N ASN A 16 13.82 1.64 3.20
CA ASN A 16 14.49 2.12 1.99
C ASN A 16 13.57 2.04 0.77
N TYR A 17 12.86 0.92 0.59
CA TYR A 17 11.87 0.80 -0.47
C TYR A 17 10.75 1.86 -0.35
N LEU A 18 10.26 2.14 0.87
CA LEU A 18 9.27 3.20 1.07
C LEU A 18 9.81 4.58 0.69
N ASN A 19 11.09 4.86 0.96
CA ASN A 19 11.72 6.10 0.55
C ASN A 19 11.73 6.21 -0.98
N ASP A 20 12.28 5.22 -1.67
CA ASP A 20 12.35 5.20 -3.14
C ASP A 20 10.94 5.32 -3.76
N PHE A 21 9.97 4.58 -3.22
CA PHE A 21 8.60 4.57 -3.71
C PHE A 21 7.92 5.94 -3.57
N PHE A 22 8.03 6.59 -2.42
CA PHE A 22 7.36 7.87 -2.16
C PHE A 22 8.16 9.11 -2.60
N ASP A 23 9.44 8.97 -2.94
CA ASP A 23 10.22 10.00 -3.62
C ASP A 23 9.77 10.15 -5.09
N LEU A 24 9.24 9.08 -5.70
CA LEU A 24 8.68 9.11 -7.05
C LEU A 24 7.26 9.70 -7.12
N GLY A 25 6.56 9.84 -5.99
CA GLY A 25 5.23 10.42 -5.98
C GLY A 25 4.46 10.35 -4.66
N PHE A 26 3.36 11.11 -4.61
CA PHE A 26 2.43 11.07 -3.48
C PHE A 26 1.51 9.84 -3.56
N PRO A 27 0.91 9.40 -2.44
CA PRO A 27 -0.08 8.32 -2.45
C PRO A 27 -1.24 8.53 -3.42
N LYS A 28 -1.62 9.77 -3.71
CA LYS A 28 -2.66 10.09 -4.70
C LYS A 28 -2.24 9.75 -6.14
N GLU A 29 -0.95 9.80 -6.48
CA GLU A 29 -0.41 9.47 -7.79
C GLU A 29 -0.35 7.95 -7.99
N HIS A 30 0.29 7.20 -7.09
CA HIS A 30 0.32 5.73 -7.17
C HIS A 30 -1.09 5.10 -7.20
N ARG A 31 -2.06 5.72 -6.51
CA ARG A 31 -3.48 5.31 -6.58
C ARG A 31 -4.11 5.49 -7.96
N LYS A 32 -3.62 6.41 -8.80
CA LYS A 32 -4.13 6.56 -10.16
C LYS A 32 -3.79 5.31 -10.97
N ASP A 33 -2.59 4.78 -10.81
CA ASP A 33 -2.16 3.57 -11.50
C ASP A 33 -2.88 2.32 -10.98
N LEU A 34 -3.08 2.20 -9.66
CA LEU A 34 -3.96 1.17 -9.09
C LEU A 34 -5.40 1.27 -9.61
N LYS A 35 -5.95 2.49 -9.72
CA LYS A 35 -7.31 2.71 -10.27
C LYS A 35 -7.37 2.31 -11.74
N LYS A 36 -6.36 2.65 -12.54
CA LYS A 36 -6.27 2.22 -13.95
C LYS A 36 -6.23 0.71 -14.05
N TRP A 37 -5.37 0.04 -13.27
CA TRP A 37 -5.30 -1.41 -13.25
C TRP A 37 -6.65 -2.06 -12.88
N ARG A 38 -7.30 -1.60 -11.80
CA ARG A 38 -8.65 -2.05 -11.44
C ARG A 38 -9.65 -1.88 -12.59
N ASN A 39 -9.59 -0.77 -13.32
CA ASN A 39 -10.47 -0.56 -14.47
C ASN A 39 -10.24 -1.60 -15.58
N HIS A 40 -9.00 -2.06 -15.79
CA HIS A 40 -8.71 -3.14 -16.73
C HIS A 40 -9.24 -4.49 -16.26
N VAL A 41 -9.20 -4.75 -14.95
CA VAL A 41 -9.78 -5.97 -14.36
C VAL A 41 -11.29 -6.06 -14.63
N ILE A 42 -12.02 -4.94 -14.44
CA ILE A 42 -13.48 -4.92 -14.53
C ILE A 42 -13.99 -4.83 -15.98
N ASN A 43 -13.26 -4.14 -16.85
CA ASN A 43 -13.75 -3.86 -18.22
C ASN A 43 -13.36 -4.97 -19.20
N LYS A 44 -14.27 -5.31 -20.12
CA LYS A 44 -14.02 -6.22 -21.27
C LYS A 44 -13.08 -5.65 -22.35
N LYS A 45 -12.38 -4.55 -22.07
CA LYS A 45 -11.57 -3.84 -23.09
C LYS A 45 -10.14 -4.38 -23.06
N LYS A 46 -9.64 -4.77 -24.23
CA LYS A 46 -8.22 -5.07 -24.43
C LYS A 46 -7.35 -3.92 -23.96
N TYR A 47 -6.22 -4.26 -23.34
CA TYR A 47 -5.22 -3.30 -22.97
C TYR A 47 -4.69 -2.59 -24.23
N ASN A 48 -4.81 -1.26 -24.29
CA ASN A 48 -4.42 -0.47 -25.46
C ASN A 48 -3.61 0.79 -25.11
N ASP A 49 -3.00 0.84 -23.92
CA ASP A 49 -2.08 1.94 -23.58
C ASP A 49 -0.79 1.84 -24.40
N GLN A 50 -0.12 2.96 -24.60
CA GLN A 50 1.12 3.09 -25.40
C GLN A 50 2.25 2.17 -24.92
N HIS A 51 2.22 1.76 -23.64
CA HIS A 51 3.21 0.88 -23.03
C HIS A 51 2.78 -0.60 -22.95
N GLY A 52 1.58 -0.94 -23.44
CA GLY A 52 1.10 -2.32 -23.47
C GLY A 52 1.08 -3.01 -22.10
N ALA A 53 1.03 -4.34 -22.11
CA ALA A 53 0.98 -5.19 -20.91
C ALA A 53 2.07 -4.88 -19.86
N ALA A 54 3.22 -4.32 -20.28
CA ALA A 54 4.32 -3.99 -19.40
C ALA A 54 3.92 -3.04 -18.26
N ARG A 55 3.06 -2.05 -18.52
CA ARG A 55 2.61 -1.12 -17.47
C ARG A 55 1.68 -1.79 -16.45
N VAL A 56 0.83 -2.74 -16.87
CA VAL A 56 0.00 -3.52 -15.94
C VAL A 56 0.87 -4.38 -15.05
N PHE A 57 1.87 -5.02 -15.65
CA PHE A 57 2.82 -5.86 -14.93
C PHE A 57 3.63 -5.05 -13.91
N GLY A 58 4.16 -3.88 -14.28
CA GLY A 58 4.86 -3.00 -13.34
C GLY A 58 3.97 -2.56 -12.16
N ASN A 59 2.72 -2.16 -12.43
CA ASN A 59 1.77 -1.82 -11.36
C ASN A 59 1.50 -3.00 -10.41
N TYR A 60 1.46 -4.22 -10.95
CA TYR A 60 1.32 -5.44 -10.16
C TYR A 60 2.56 -5.64 -9.27
N GLU A 61 3.77 -5.58 -9.84
CA GLU A 61 5.01 -5.77 -9.09
C GLU A 61 5.14 -4.77 -7.94
N GLU A 62 4.91 -3.48 -8.21
CA GLU A 62 4.91 -2.42 -7.19
C GLU A 62 3.87 -2.69 -6.09
N THR A 63 2.68 -3.17 -6.47
CA THR A 63 1.61 -3.49 -5.51
C THR A 63 2.00 -4.65 -4.61
N ILE A 64 2.59 -5.71 -5.17
CA ILE A 64 3.07 -6.87 -4.40
C ILE A 64 4.17 -6.45 -3.44
N GLN A 65 5.13 -5.65 -3.90
CA GLN A 65 6.24 -5.17 -3.07
C GLN A 65 5.74 -4.30 -1.92
N ILE A 66 4.74 -3.43 -2.16
CA ILE A 66 4.10 -2.63 -1.11
C ILE A 66 3.40 -3.50 -0.06
N ILE A 67 2.76 -4.61 -0.47
CA ILE A 67 2.12 -5.55 0.46
C ILE A 67 3.18 -6.26 1.32
N GLU A 68 4.31 -6.64 0.74
CA GLU A 68 5.42 -7.25 1.47
C GLU A 68 6.04 -6.30 2.49
N VAL A 69 6.31 -5.07 2.07
CA VAL A 69 6.80 -4.00 2.96
C VAL A 69 5.81 -3.75 4.11
N ALA A 70 4.51 -3.73 3.82
CA ALA A 70 3.49 -3.60 4.84
C ALA A 70 3.49 -4.77 5.82
N ASP A 71 3.70 -6.01 5.36
CA ASP A 71 3.79 -7.19 6.23
C ASP A 71 5.00 -7.10 7.16
N ILE A 72 6.16 -6.71 6.62
CA ILE A 72 7.37 -6.43 7.41
C ILE A 72 7.06 -5.36 8.47
N CYS A 73 6.49 -4.22 8.07
CA CYS A 73 6.12 -3.17 9.02
C CYS A 73 5.13 -3.65 10.09
N ASN A 74 4.22 -4.56 9.74
CA ASN A 74 3.27 -5.15 10.68
C ASN A 74 3.93 -6.09 11.69
N ARG A 75 4.88 -6.92 11.24
CA ARG A 75 5.68 -7.79 12.10
C ARG A 75 6.59 -7.00 13.03
N HIS A 76 7.08 -5.86 12.57
CA HIS A 76 7.97 -4.95 13.31
C HIS A 76 7.25 -3.68 13.82
N LYS A 77 5.95 -3.77 14.07
CA LYS A 77 5.10 -2.62 14.44
C LYS A 77 5.60 -1.83 15.66
N ASP A 78 6.31 -2.47 16.58
CA ASP A 78 6.82 -1.81 17.78
C ASP A 78 8.02 -0.89 17.45
N LEU A 79 8.77 -1.24 16.39
CA LEU A 79 9.88 -0.44 15.86
C LEU A 79 9.38 0.64 14.89
N VAL A 80 8.43 0.29 14.01
CA VAL A 80 7.83 1.21 13.03
C VAL A 80 6.92 2.25 13.67
N GLY A 81 6.16 1.83 14.69
CA GLY A 81 5.25 2.69 15.42
C GLY A 81 5.90 3.48 16.55
N SER A 82 7.21 3.31 16.76
CA SER A 82 8.03 3.90 17.83
C SER A 82 7.21 4.32 19.06
N SER A 83 6.59 3.33 19.70
CA SER A 83 6.10 3.32 21.09
C SER A 83 5.20 4.46 21.61
N SER A 84 4.82 5.44 20.80
CA SER A 84 4.09 6.63 21.28
C SER A 84 3.08 7.14 20.25
N ILE A 85 1.83 7.21 20.68
CA ILE A 85 0.73 7.85 19.95
C ILE A 85 1.18 9.29 19.66
N VAL A 86 1.22 9.66 18.38
CA VAL A 86 1.62 11.02 17.98
C VAL A 86 0.63 12.02 18.60
N PRO A 87 1.08 13.06 19.32
CA PRO A 87 0.18 14.05 19.90
C PRO A 87 -0.66 14.77 18.83
N ILE A 88 -1.90 15.14 19.17
CA ILE A 88 -2.83 15.77 18.22
C ILE A 88 -2.31 17.12 17.69
N CYS A 89 -1.54 17.87 18.49
CA CYS A 89 -0.93 19.12 18.05
C CYS A 89 0.07 18.91 16.91
N ILE A 90 0.87 17.84 16.97
CA ILE A 90 1.78 17.44 15.90
C ILE A 90 0.99 17.04 14.65
N VAL A 91 -0.09 16.26 14.81
CA VAL A 91 -0.96 15.89 13.68
C VAL A 91 -1.56 17.12 12.98
N ASN A 92 -1.99 18.13 13.73
CA ASN A 92 -2.52 19.37 13.15
C ASN A 92 -1.44 20.12 12.35
N MET A 93 -0.21 20.18 12.87
CA MET A 93 0.95 20.75 12.18
C MET A 93 1.26 19.98 10.89
N GLU A 94 1.36 18.64 10.96
CA GLU A 94 1.56 17.77 9.80
C GLU A 94 0.49 18.01 8.73
N GLN A 95 -0.77 18.14 9.13
CA GLN A 95 -1.89 18.39 8.22
C GLN A 95 -1.79 19.76 7.54
N SER A 96 -1.24 20.78 8.21
CA SER A 96 -1.03 22.10 7.61
C SER A 96 0.22 22.17 6.72
N GLU A 97 1.27 21.43 7.04
CA GLU A 97 2.56 21.54 6.36
C GLU A 97 2.70 20.60 5.17
N TRP A 98 2.11 19.40 5.23
CA TRP A 98 2.34 18.39 4.22
C TRP A 98 1.45 18.61 3.00
N SER A 99 2.08 18.59 1.82
CA SER A 99 1.37 18.69 0.53
C SER A 99 0.36 17.55 0.31
N TYR A 100 0.55 16.42 0.99
CA TYR A 100 -0.41 15.34 1.07
C TYR A 100 -0.64 14.90 2.51
N PHE A 101 -1.91 14.86 2.93
CA PHE A 101 -2.34 14.31 4.20
C PHE A 101 -3.51 13.33 4.03
N PRO A 102 -3.51 12.15 4.68
CA PRO A 102 -4.58 11.16 4.56
C PRO A 102 -5.96 11.69 4.99
N LYS A 103 -6.95 11.64 4.09
CA LYS A 103 -8.34 12.07 4.37
C LYS A 103 -9.30 10.94 4.79
N LYS A 104 -8.93 9.68 4.54
CA LYS A 104 -9.78 8.50 4.72
C LYS A 104 -9.26 7.53 5.79
N MET A 105 -8.61 8.07 6.82
CA MET A 105 -8.14 7.31 7.98
C MET A 105 -8.88 7.82 9.21
N SER A 106 -9.20 6.90 10.13
CA SER A 106 -9.73 7.30 11.43
C SER A 106 -8.66 8.02 12.24
N GLN A 107 -9.05 8.82 13.23
CA GLN A 107 -8.10 9.51 14.11
C GLN A 107 -7.12 8.53 14.75
N LYS A 108 -7.59 7.38 15.24
CA LYS A 108 -6.73 6.33 15.82
C LYS A 108 -5.66 5.83 14.85
N GLU A 109 -5.99 5.74 13.56
CA GLU A 109 -5.05 5.30 12.52
C GLU A 109 -4.10 6.41 12.09
N ILE A 110 -4.52 7.68 12.14
CA ILE A 110 -3.63 8.82 11.90
C ILE A 110 -2.60 8.95 13.02
N LEU A 111 -3.05 8.82 14.28
CA LEU A 111 -2.17 8.88 15.45
C LEU A 111 -1.22 7.67 15.52
N ASN A 112 -1.64 6.52 15.00
CA ASN A 112 -0.83 5.31 14.92
C ASN A 112 -1.09 4.54 13.60
N PRO A 113 -0.27 4.74 12.55
CA PRO A 113 -0.47 4.12 11.24
C PRO A 113 -0.36 2.60 11.25
N THR A 114 0.34 2.00 12.22
CA THR A 114 0.41 0.53 12.37
C THR A 114 -0.97 -0.08 12.65
N VAL A 115 -1.91 0.69 13.22
CA VAL A 115 -3.30 0.25 13.39
C VAL A 115 -3.96 -0.01 12.04
N ALA A 116 -3.75 0.86 11.05
CA ALA A 116 -4.29 0.70 9.71
C ALA A 116 -3.62 -0.45 8.96
N ILE A 117 -2.30 -0.60 9.08
CA ILE A 117 -1.55 -1.73 8.49
C ILE A 117 -2.05 -3.06 9.08
N ARG A 118 -2.19 -3.16 10.39
CA ARG A 118 -2.76 -4.36 11.02
C ARG A 118 -4.19 -4.63 10.56
N ASN A 119 -5.03 -3.60 10.44
CA ASN A 119 -6.40 -3.75 9.95
C ASN A 119 -6.45 -4.22 8.49
N PHE A 120 -5.49 -3.82 7.65
CA PHE A 120 -5.34 -4.32 6.29
C PHE A 120 -5.18 -5.85 6.28
N PHE A 121 -4.32 -6.38 7.16
CA PHE A 121 -4.06 -7.83 7.29
C PHE A 121 -5.12 -8.62 8.07
N LYS A 122 -6.12 -7.96 8.67
CA LYS A 122 -7.27 -8.66 9.26
C LYS A 122 -8.28 -9.14 8.23
N ALA A 123 -8.36 -8.45 7.08
CA ALA A 123 -9.29 -8.81 6.02
C ALA A 123 -8.77 -9.99 5.19
N PHE A 124 -7.47 -9.97 4.90
CA PHE A 124 -6.75 -11.01 4.15
C PHE A 124 -5.29 -11.03 4.65
N SER A 125 -4.68 -12.19 4.70
CA SER A 125 -3.23 -12.36 4.87
C SER A 125 -2.45 -11.78 3.69
N ALA A 126 -1.13 -11.59 3.86
CA ALA A 126 -0.27 -11.14 2.77
C ALA A 126 -0.36 -12.08 1.56
N GLN A 127 -0.38 -13.40 1.79
CA GLN A 127 -0.49 -14.38 0.71
C GLN A 127 -1.84 -14.28 -0.02
N GLU A 128 -2.96 -14.18 0.71
CA GLU A 128 -4.28 -14.04 0.10
C GLU A 128 -4.39 -12.76 -0.75
N TYR A 129 -3.79 -11.64 -0.32
CA TYR A 129 -3.72 -10.45 -1.17
C TYR A 129 -2.89 -10.70 -2.43
N LYS A 130 -1.72 -11.36 -2.31
CA LYS A 130 -0.88 -11.70 -3.47
C LYS A 130 -1.65 -12.55 -4.48
N ASP A 131 -2.41 -13.54 -4.01
CA ASP A 131 -3.23 -14.41 -4.85
C ASP A 131 -4.33 -13.63 -5.58
N VAL A 132 -5.03 -12.74 -4.86
CA VAL A 132 -6.04 -11.85 -5.45
C VAL A 132 -5.44 -10.94 -6.52
N PHE A 133 -4.30 -10.31 -6.23
CA PHE A 133 -3.65 -9.40 -7.17
C PHE A 133 -3.00 -10.11 -8.35
N HIS A 134 -2.57 -11.36 -8.16
CA HIS A 134 -2.14 -12.22 -9.26
C HIS A 134 -3.30 -12.54 -10.21
N GLU A 135 -4.49 -12.82 -9.67
CA GLU A 135 -5.68 -13.04 -10.49
C GLU A 135 -6.12 -11.75 -11.21
N TRP A 136 -6.01 -10.60 -10.55
CA TRP A 136 -6.23 -9.30 -11.21
C TRP A 136 -5.26 -9.06 -12.36
N LEU A 137 -3.99 -9.44 -12.21
CA LEU A 137 -3.01 -9.36 -13.30
C LEU A 137 -3.46 -10.25 -14.47
N ARG A 138 -3.80 -11.51 -14.20
CA ARG A 138 -4.28 -12.44 -15.22
C ARG A 138 -5.49 -11.91 -15.97
N LEU A 139 -6.50 -11.42 -15.25
CA LEU A 139 -7.72 -10.88 -15.85
C LEU A 139 -7.44 -9.63 -16.68
N ALA A 140 -6.63 -8.69 -16.17
CA ALA A 140 -6.26 -7.47 -16.89
C ALA A 140 -5.46 -7.75 -18.17
N LEU A 141 -4.75 -8.87 -18.25
CA LEU A 141 -4.02 -9.32 -19.43
C LEU A 141 -4.85 -10.25 -20.35
N SER A 142 -6.01 -10.71 -19.89
CA SER A 142 -6.88 -11.61 -20.65
C SER A 142 -7.94 -10.85 -21.44
N ASN A 143 -8.59 -11.53 -22.39
CA ASN A 143 -9.78 -11.03 -23.07
C ASN A 143 -11.08 -11.27 -22.27
N LYS A 144 -11.00 -11.86 -21.07
CA LYS A 144 -12.14 -12.14 -20.18
C LYS A 144 -12.23 -11.03 -19.13
N SER A 145 -13.45 -10.61 -18.78
CA SER A 145 -13.64 -9.61 -17.71
C SER A 145 -13.83 -10.28 -16.36
N ALA A 146 -13.46 -9.57 -15.29
CA ALA A 146 -13.71 -9.99 -13.91
C ALA A 146 -15.19 -10.32 -13.61
N GLY A 147 -16.18 -9.74 -14.30
CA GLY A 147 -17.59 -10.10 -14.10
C GLY A 147 -17.92 -11.57 -14.37
N GLU A 148 -17.03 -12.32 -15.02
CA GLU A 148 -17.16 -13.75 -15.31
C GLU A 148 -16.36 -14.62 -14.32
N THR A 149 -15.59 -14.03 -13.40
CA THR A 149 -14.56 -14.75 -12.62
C THR A 149 -14.36 -14.25 -11.18
N LEU A 150 -14.62 -12.98 -10.89
CA LEU A 150 -14.51 -12.33 -9.58
C LEU A 150 -15.81 -11.61 -9.21
N SER A 151 -16.19 -11.72 -7.95
CA SER A 151 -17.28 -10.94 -7.35
C SER A 151 -16.89 -9.48 -7.17
N ALA A 152 -17.90 -8.61 -7.03
CA ALA A 152 -17.69 -7.20 -6.71
C ALA A 152 -16.90 -7.02 -5.40
N LYS A 153 -17.04 -7.93 -4.43
CA LYS A 153 -16.30 -7.90 -3.16
C LYS A 153 -14.81 -8.17 -3.38
N GLU A 154 -14.46 -9.12 -4.23
CA GLU A 154 -13.07 -9.47 -4.60
C GLU A 154 -12.37 -8.39 -5.42
N VAL A 155 -13.12 -7.40 -5.92
CA VAL A 155 -12.55 -6.24 -6.62
C VAL A 155 -12.54 -4.98 -5.73
N VAL A 156 -13.65 -4.70 -5.05
CA VAL A 156 -13.82 -3.45 -4.29
C VAL A 156 -13.07 -3.47 -2.97
N LEU A 157 -13.13 -4.58 -2.23
CA LEU A 157 -12.53 -4.64 -0.89
C LEU A 157 -11.00 -4.59 -0.95
N PRO A 158 -10.30 -5.41 -1.77
CA PRO A 158 -8.85 -5.32 -1.90
C PRO A 158 -8.39 -3.94 -2.38
N TYR A 159 -9.12 -3.33 -3.32
CA TYR A 159 -8.83 -1.97 -3.82
C TYR A 159 -8.89 -0.92 -2.70
N GLU A 160 -9.98 -0.86 -1.94
CA GLU A 160 -10.13 0.15 -0.88
C GLU A 160 -9.15 -0.08 0.27
N ASN A 161 -8.86 -1.35 0.59
CA ASN A 161 -7.84 -1.71 1.57
C ASN A 161 -6.45 -1.21 1.14
N LEU A 162 -6.05 -1.42 -0.11
CA LEU A 162 -4.76 -0.93 -0.63
C LEU A 162 -4.67 0.58 -0.68
N ARG A 163 -5.75 1.27 -1.04
CA ARG A 163 -5.79 2.73 -0.97
C ARG A 163 -5.49 3.20 0.45
N LYS A 164 -6.11 2.59 1.45
CA LYS A 164 -5.88 2.94 2.85
C LYS A 164 -4.47 2.58 3.29
N LEU A 165 -3.94 1.43 2.84
CA LEU A 165 -2.57 1.01 3.10
C LEU A 165 -1.56 2.04 2.59
N TYR A 166 -1.69 2.55 1.37
CA TYR A 166 -0.81 3.61 0.86
C TYR A 166 -0.81 4.86 1.74
N SER A 167 -1.95 5.23 2.34
CA SER A 167 -1.98 6.35 3.29
C SER A 167 -1.21 6.02 4.57
N ALA A 168 -1.36 4.79 5.08
CA ALA A 168 -0.70 4.38 6.32
C ALA A 168 0.82 4.31 6.15
N LEU A 169 1.28 3.72 5.04
CA LEU A 169 2.71 3.66 4.71
C LEU A 169 3.30 5.04 4.44
N TRP A 170 2.54 5.98 3.87
CA TRP A 170 2.97 7.38 3.77
C TRP A 170 3.23 8.03 5.12
N LEU A 171 2.35 7.79 6.11
CA LEU A 171 2.56 8.30 7.47
C LEU A 171 3.81 7.68 8.11
N VAL A 172 4.07 6.39 7.86
CA VAL A 172 5.30 5.72 8.28
C VAL A 172 6.50 6.41 7.63
N TYR A 173 6.54 6.49 6.31
CA TYR A 173 7.60 7.18 5.56
C TYR A 173 7.85 8.60 6.10
N LYS A 174 6.86 9.49 6.10
CA LYS A 174 7.06 10.89 6.51
C LYS A 174 7.54 11.08 7.94
N ARG A 175 7.17 10.18 8.85
CA ARG A 175 7.57 10.24 10.27
C ARG A 175 8.90 9.54 10.54
N SER A 176 9.26 8.55 9.72
CA SER A 176 10.58 7.89 9.75
C SER A 176 11.67 8.70 9.04
N SER A 177 11.32 9.48 8.00
CA SER A 177 12.27 10.32 7.25
C SER A 177 12.58 11.66 7.92
N LYS A 178 12.12 11.91 9.15
CA LYS A 178 12.49 13.10 9.95
C LYS A 178 13.21 12.68 11.24
N PRO A 179 14.53 12.83 11.34
CA PRO A 179 15.09 13.34 12.57
C PRO A 179 14.74 14.84 12.61
N VAL A 180 13.90 15.25 13.55
CA VAL A 180 13.88 16.66 13.97
C VAL A 180 15.06 16.86 14.90
#